data_AF-A0A9W6XSZ2-F1
#
_entry.id   AF-A0A9W6XSZ2-F1
#
_cell.length_a   1.000
_cell.length_b   1.000
_cell.length_c   1.000
_cell.angle_alpha   90.00
_cell.angle_beta   90.00
_cell.angle_gamma   90.00
#
_symmetry.space_group_name_H-M   'P 1'
#
loop_
_entity.id
_entity.type
_entity.pdbx_description
1 polymer ?
#
loop_
_entity_poly.entity_id
_entity_poly.type
_entity_poly.pdbx_seq_one_letter_code
_entity_poly.pdbx_strand_id
1 'polypeptide(L)'
;MLLTDMFKYIGDVSVKIQQYNVNKYKSFLQKIINAHGLTGMEIPGDNLGKTYKMSGVEGWIEQGKYASFFDFLLRVAGFWYCVPVTGQPKPVQSEPTLITPPRITPLLIMPPVGTRL
;
A
#
# COMPACT_ATOMS: atom_id res chain seq x y z
N MET A 1 -29.43 -17.46 3.67
CA MET A 1 -29.13 -16.01 3.67
C MET A 1 -28.13 -15.59 4.74
N LEU A 2 -28.09 -16.20 5.94
CA LEU A 2 -27.19 -15.77 7.04
C LEU A 2 -25.68 -15.73 6.70
N LEU A 3 -25.15 -16.75 6.03
CA LEU A 3 -23.71 -16.91 5.80
C LEU A 3 -23.12 -15.85 4.87
N THR A 4 -23.84 -15.50 3.80
CA THR A 4 -23.43 -14.45 2.86
C THR A 4 -23.40 -13.09 3.54
N ASP A 5 -24.36 -12.81 4.41
CA ASP A 5 -24.42 -11.54 5.14
C ASP A 5 -23.32 -11.45 6.21
N MET A 6 -22.96 -12.56 6.85
CA MET A 6 -21.79 -12.61 7.75
C MET A 6 -20.48 -12.33 7.03
N PHE A 7 -20.27 -12.92 5.84
CA PHE A 7 -19.05 -12.64 5.07
C PHE A 7 -18.98 -11.18 4.60
N LYS A 8 -20.10 -10.60 4.19
CA LYS A 8 -20.17 -9.16 3.88
C LYS A 8 -19.80 -8.32 5.08
N TYR A 9 -20.36 -8.61 6.25
CA TYR A 9 -20.07 -7.88 7.49
C TYR A 9 -18.58 -7.93 7.86
N ILE A 10 -17.94 -9.10 7.75
CA ILE A 10 -16.49 -9.25 8.00
C ILE A 10 -15.68 -8.41 6.98
N GLY A 11 -16.08 -8.43 5.71
CA GLY A 11 -15.49 -7.60 4.67
C GLY A 11 -15.56 -6.11 5.03
N ASP A 12 -16.74 -5.63 5.38
CA ASP A 12 -16.97 -4.22 5.73
C ASP A 12 -16.15 -3.78 6.95
N VAL A 13 -16.09 -4.61 7.99
CA VAL A 13 -15.27 -4.34 9.19
C VAL A 13 -13.78 -4.29 8.83
N SER A 14 -13.32 -5.21 7.97
CA SER A 14 -11.92 -5.24 7.52
C SER A 14 -11.54 -3.96 6.79
N VAL A 15 -12.40 -3.46 5.90
CA VAL A 15 -12.20 -2.18 5.20
C VAL A 15 -12.12 -1.02 6.19
N LYS A 16 -13.01 -0.98 7.19
CA LYS A 16 -12.98 0.07 8.24
C LYS A 16 -11.67 0.07 9.03
N ILE A 17 -11.14 -1.10 9.37
CA ILE A 17 -9.85 -1.23 10.09
C ILE A 17 -8.71 -0.70 9.22
N GLN A 18 -8.68 -1.06 7.94
CA GLN A 18 -7.65 -0.58 7.02
C GLN A 18 -7.71 0.93 6.84
N GLN A 19 -8.92 1.48 6.64
CA GLN A 19 -9.13 2.93 6.55
C GLN A 19 -8.67 3.65 7.81
N TYR A 20 -8.98 3.11 9.00
CA TYR A 20 -8.52 3.66 10.27
C TYR A 20 -6.99 3.74 10.32
N ASN A 21 -6.29 2.66 9.95
CA ASN A 21 -4.84 2.62 9.96
C ASN A 21 -4.24 3.62 8.96
N VAL A 22 -4.75 3.67 7.73
CA VAL A 22 -4.28 4.64 6.73
C VAL A 22 -4.51 6.07 7.20
N ASN A 23 -5.67 6.37 7.76
CA ASN A 23 -5.96 7.70 8.29
C ASN A 23 -5.06 8.06 9.46
N LYS A 24 -4.82 7.11 10.38
CA LYS A 24 -3.93 7.28 11.53
C LYS A 24 -2.50 7.61 11.11
N TYR A 25 -1.99 6.96 10.06
CA TYR A 25 -0.62 7.15 9.57
C TYR A 25 -0.52 8.12 8.39
N LYS A 26 -1.62 8.76 7.96
CA LYS A 26 -1.68 9.56 6.74
C LYS A 26 -0.59 10.63 6.68
N SER A 27 -0.46 11.45 7.72
CA SER A 27 0.53 12.54 7.76
C SER A 27 1.97 12.02 7.67
N PHE A 28 2.24 10.84 8.24
CA PHE A 28 3.57 10.22 8.14
C PHE A 28 3.83 9.67 6.74
N LEU A 29 2.86 9.00 6.13
CA LEU A 29 2.95 8.52 4.75
C LEU A 29 3.15 9.68 3.77
N GLN A 30 2.42 10.79 3.95
CA GLN A 30 2.63 12.01 3.16
C GLN A 30 4.05 12.56 3.32
N LYS A 31 4.63 12.55 4.53
CA LYS A 31 6.01 12.97 4.76
C LYS A 31 7.00 12.07 4.01
N ILE A 32 6.83 10.75 4.05
CA ILE A 32 7.67 9.79 3.32
C ILE A 32 7.58 10.05 1.81
N ILE A 33 6.36 10.19 1.27
CA ILE A 33 6.13 10.45 -0.15
C ILE A 33 6.75 11.80 -0.56
N ASN A 34 6.65 12.83 0.27
CA ASN A 34 7.26 14.12 -0.03
C ASN A 34 8.79 14.10 0.01
N ALA A 35 9.37 13.32 0.93
CA ALA A 35 10.82 13.22 1.10
C ALA A 35 11.48 12.39 -0.01
N HIS A 36 10.88 11.25 -0.36
CA HIS A 36 11.50 10.25 -1.24
C HIS A 36 10.81 10.10 -2.59
N GLY A 37 9.58 10.59 -2.70
CA GLY A 37 8.70 10.31 -3.82
C GLY A 37 8.35 8.82 -3.94
N LEU A 38 7.40 8.51 -4.80
CA LEU A 38 7.05 7.15 -5.19
C LEU A 38 7.96 6.70 -6.33
N THR A 39 9.27 6.72 -6.10
CA THR A 39 10.27 6.39 -7.12
C THR A 39 10.22 4.90 -7.46
N GLY A 40 10.13 4.57 -8.74
CA GLY A 40 10.13 3.17 -9.21
C GLY A 40 8.81 2.43 -8.97
N MET A 41 7.77 3.13 -8.51
CA MET A 41 6.45 2.53 -8.34
C MET A 41 5.68 2.54 -9.67
N GLU A 42 5.10 1.42 -10.05
CA GLU A 42 4.20 1.35 -11.20
C GLU A 42 2.85 1.96 -10.83
N ILE A 43 2.57 3.16 -11.35
CA ILE A 43 1.27 3.81 -11.20
C ILE A 43 0.44 3.50 -12.46
N PRO A 44 -0.73 2.82 -12.34
CA PRO A 44 -1.56 2.52 -13.50
C PRO A 44 -1.91 3.78 -14.30
N GLY A 45 -1.72 3.73 -15.62
CA GLY A 45 -2.01 4.83 -16.53
C GLY A 45 -1.05 6.02 -16.41
N ASP A 46 0.14 5.81 -15.88
CA ASP A 46 1.17 6.83 -15.66
C ASP A 46 2.54 6.34 -16.16
N ASN A 47 3.49 7.26 -16.33
CA ASN A 47 4.79 6.93 -16.92
C ASN A 47 5.68 6.14 -15.95
N LEU A 48 6.17 4.99 -16.41
CA LEU A 48 7.18 4.21 -15.71
C LEU A 48 8.47 5.02 -15.50
N GLY A 49 9.16 4.75 -14.39
CA GLY A 49 10.47 5.35 -14.08
C GLY A 49 10.43 6.82 -13.64
N LYS A 50 9.24 7.43 -13.46
CA LYS A 50 9.12 8.76 -12.85
C LYS A 50 9.00 8.68 -11.34
N THR A 51 9.57 9.67 -10.66
CA THR A 51 9.35 9.90 -9.23
C THR A 51 8.13 10.79 -9.04
N TYR A 52 7.09 10.26 -8.39
CA TYR A 52 5.88 11.01 -8.09
C TYR A 52 5.90 11.56 -6.66
N LYS A 53 5.63 12.86 -6.50
CA LYS A 53 5.47 13.51 -5.19
C LYS A 53 4.00 13.49 -4.75
N MET A 54 3.74 13.91 -3.51
CA MET A 54 2.38 13.94 -2.97
C MET A 54 1.44 14.83 -3.78
N SER A 55 1.93 15.92 -4.37
CA SER A 55 1.13 16.78 -5.26
C SER A 55 0.59 16.04 -6.49
N GLY A 56 1.32 15.04 -7.01
CA GLY A 56 0.83 14.18 -8.08
C GLY A 56 -0.33 13.29 -7.61
N VAL A 57 -0.22 12.75 -6.39
CA VAL A 57 -1.28 11.95 -5.76
C VAL A 57 -2.52 12.79 -5.51
N GLU A 58 -2.36 14.01 -5.00
CA GLU A 58 -3.46 14.96 -4.79
C GLU A 58 -4.14 15.34 -6.11
N GLY A 59 -3.35 15.65 -7.15
CA GLY A 59 -3.88 15.92 -8.48
C GLY A 59 -4.69 14.76 -9.06
N TRP A 60 -4.26 13.51 -8.86
CA TRP A 60 -5.05 12.35 -9.29
C TRP A 60 -6.35 12.18 -8.52
N ILE A 61 -6.39 12.54 -7.23
CA ILE A 61 -7.61 12.50 -6.43
C ILE A 61 -8.58 13.60 -6.90
N GLU A 62 -8.08 14.81 -7.13
CA GLU A 62 -8.87 15.93 -7.67
C GLU A 62 -9.44 15.64 -9.07
N GLN A 63 -8.68 14.94 -9.90
CA GLN A 63 -9.12 14.48 -11.23
C GLN A 63 -10.10 13.30 -11.16
N GLY A 64 -10.35 12.73 -9.98
CA GLY A 64 -11.22 11.57 -9.80
C GLY A 64 -10.61 10.23 -10.25
N LYS A 65 -9.30 10.18 -10.55
CA LYS A 65 -8.58 8.92 -10.85
C LYS A 65 -8.55 7.99 -9.62
N TYR A 66 -8.51 8.59 -8.42
CA TYR A 66 -8.70 7.89 -7.15
C TYR A 66 -9.73 8.63 -6.30
N ALA A 67 -10.59 7.90 -5.60
CA ALA A 67 -11.63 8.50 -4.77
C ALA A 67 -11.08 9.13 -3.46
N SER A 68 -9.93 8.65 -3.00
CA SER A 68 -9.26 9.14 -1.79
C SER A 68 -7.81 8.68 -1.73
N PHE A 69 -7.04 9.20 -0.77
CA PHE A 69 -5.70 8.70 -0.49
C PHE A 69 -5.68 7.22 -0.08
N PHE A 70 -6.74 6.74 0.57
CA PHE A 70 -6.90 5.32 0.89
C PHE A 70 -7.10 4.48 -0.38
N ASP A 71 -7.96 4.92 -1.30
CA ASP A 71 -8.20 4.25 -2.59
C ASP A 71 -6.91 4.21 -3.44
N PHE A 72 -6.14 5.29 -3.43
CA PHE A 72 -4.81 5.32 -4.03
C PHE A 72 -3.89 4.24 -3.47
N LEU A 73 -3.70 4.19 -2.14
CA LEU A 73 -2.81 3.22 -1.50
C LEU A 73 -3.27 1.77 -1.71
N LEU A 74 -4.59 1.52 -1.68
CA LEU A 74 -5.15 0.20 -1.91
C LEU A 74 -4.82 -0.32 -3.32
N ARG A 75 -4.95 0.53 -4.34
CA ARG A 75 -4.72 0.15 -5.75
C ARG A 75 -3.25 0.06 -6.13
N VAL A 76 -2.41 0.89 -5.52
CA VAL A 76 -1.01 1.05 -5.93
C VAL A 76 -0.05 0.26 -5.05
N ALA A 77 -0.22 0.28 -3.73
CA ALA A 77 0.66 -0.44 -2.82
C ALA A 77 0.23 -1.88 -2.55
N GLY A 78 -0.91 -2.31 -3.12
CA GLY A 78 -1.47 -3.64 -2.90
C GLY A 78 -1.52 -3.99 -1.42
N PHE A 79 -1.92 -3.01 -0.57
CA PHE A 79 -1.80 -3.07 0.89
C PHE A 79 -2.55 -4.29 1.44
N TRP A 80 -1.80 -5.39 1.50
CA TRP A 80 -2.06 -6.72 2.05
C TRP A 80 -3.37 -7.41 1.64
N TYR A 81 -3.22 -8.57 0.99
CA TYR A 81 -4.22 -9.62 0.84
C TYR A 81 -5.21 -9.70 2.02
N CYS A 82 -6.41 -9.13 1.86
CA CYS A 82 -7.58 -9.46 2.67
C CYS A 82 -8.80 -9.53 1.75
N VAL A 83 -9.02 -10.75 1.26
CA VAL A 83 -10.24 -11.37 0.72
C VAL A 83 -11.12 -10.52 -0.21
N PRO A 84 -11.05 -10.70 -1.55
CA PRO A 84 -12.22 -10.43 -2.38
C PRO A 84 -13.25 -11.54 -2.08
N VAL A 85 -14.28 -11.25 -1.28
CA VAL A 85 -15.50 -12.09 -1.29
C VAL A 85 -16.31 -11.66 -2.52
N THR A 86 -15.83 -12.02 -3.70
CA THR A 86 -16.67 -12.09 -4.89
C THR A 86 -16.77 -13.57 -5.24
N GLY A 87 -17.99 -14.11 -5.18
CA GLY A 87 -18.29 -15.53 -5.32
C GLY A 87 -17.97 -16.09 -6.71
N GLN A 88 -16.70 -16.27 -7.02
CA GLN A 88 -16.18 -17.07 -8.12
C GLN A 88 -15.07 -17.98 -7.57
N PRO A 89 -15.08 -19.29 -7.85
CA PRO A 89 -13.99 -20.16 -7.45
C PRO A 89 -12.73 -19.75 -8.24
N LYS A 90 -11.68 -19.29 -7.53
CA LYS A 90 -10.34 -19.18 -8.14
C LYS A 90 -9.76 -20.59 -8.37
N PRO A 91 -9.02 -20.81 -9.47
CA PRO A 91 -8.45 -22.11 -9.78
C PRO A 91 -7.42 -22.51 -8.72
N VAL A 92 -7.42 -23.80 -8.39
CA VAL A 92 -6.58 -24.46 -7.39
C VAL A 92 -5.13 -23.98 -7.47
N GLN A 93 -4.65 -23.37 -6.38
CA GLN A 93 -3.25 -23.06 -6.20
C GLN A 93 -2.65 -24.16 -5.32
N SER A 94 -1.77 -24.97 -5.90
CA SER A 94 -0.97 -26.00 -5.24
C SER A 94 -0.16 -25.41 -4.07
N GLU A 95 -0.20 -26.13 -2.94
CA GLU A 95 0.56 -26.05 -1.67
C GLU A 95 1.43 -24.81 -1.33
N PRO A 96 1.37 -24.31 -0.08
CA PRO A 96 2.22 -23.22 0.36
C PRO A 96 3.62 -23.71 0.72
N THR A 97 4.62 -23.38 -0.10
CA THR A 97 6.02 -23.42 0.36
C THR A 97 6.19 -22.37 1.45
N LEU A 98 6.65 -22.79 2.62
CA LEU A 98 6.95 -21.96 3.79
C LEU A 98 7.92 -20.83 3.42
N ILE A 99 7.41 -19.62 3.16
CA ILE A 99 8.23 -18.44 2.96
C ILE A 99 8.58 -17.91 4.35
N THR A 100 9.81 -18.12 4.80
CA THR A 100 10.38 -17.42 5.95
C THR A 100 10.32 -15.91 5.70
N PRO A 101 9.90 -15.09 6.67
CA PRO A 101 9.87 -13.64 6.48
C PRO A 101 11.29 -13.10 6.25
N PRO A 102 11.48 -12.09 5.39
CA PRO A 102 12.78 -11.49 5.20
C PRO A 102 13.26 -10.87 6.52
N ARG A 103 14.42 -11.32 6.98
CA ARG A 103 15.12 -10.77 8.14
C ARG A 103 15.51 -9.33 7.82
N ILE A 104 14.86 -8.36 8.46
CA ILE A 104 15.25 -6.96 8.40
C ILE A 104 16.59 -6.83 9.12
N THR A 105 17.68 -6.77 8.36
CA THR A 105 18.99 -6.39 8.90
C THR A 105 18.94 -4.89 9.24
N PRO A 106 19.21 -4.47 10.48
CA PRO A 106 19.34 -3.05 10.76
C PRO A 106 20.55 -2.49 9.99
N LEU A 107 20.30 -1.49 9.15
CA LEU A 107 21.33 -0.76 8.41
C LEU A 107 22.25 -0.07 9.43
N LEU A 108 23.50 -0.55 9.55
CA LEU A 108 24.53 0.12 10.33
C LEU A 108 24.75 1.53 9.74
N ILE A 109 24.47 2.55 10.55
CA ILE A 109 24.82 3.94 10.23
C ILE A 109 26.36 4.01 10.22
N MET A 110 26.95 4.15 9.03
CA MET A 110 28.38 4.46 8.92
C MET A 110 28.60 5.92 9.37
N PRO A 111 29.60 6.21 10.22
CA PRO A 111 29.99 7.59 10.50
C PRO A 111 30.65 8.22 9.27
N PRO A 112 30.56 9.55 9.09
CA PRO A 112 31.13 10.23 7.94
C PRO A 112 32.66 10.16 7.98
N VAL A 113 33.26 9.74 6.86
CA VAL A 113 34.70 9.80 6.64
C VAL A 113 35.10 11.24 6.38
N GLY A 114 35.91 11.81 7.29
CA GLY A 114 36.80 12.92 6.96
C GLY A 114 36.80 14.09 7.93
N THR A 115 37.64 14.01 8.96
CA THR A 115 38.41 15.18 9.41
C THR A 115 39.87 14.75 9.53
N ARG A 116 40.69 15.20 8.56
CA ARG A 116 42.15 15.21 8.70
C ARG A 116 42.51 16.33 9.66
N LEU A 117 43.36 16.04 10.65
CA LEU A 117 44.60 16.75 10.96
C LEU A 117 45.54 15.75 11.65
#